data_AF-A0A7K2XDZ0-F1
#
_entry.id   AF-A0A7K2XDZ0-F1
#
_cell.length_a   1.000
_cell.length_b   1.000
_cell.length_c   1.000
_cell.angle_alpha   90.00
_cell.angle_beta   90.00
_cell.angle_gamma   90.00
#
_symmetry.space_group_name_H-M   'P 1'
#
loop_
_entity.id
_entity.type
_entity.pdbx_description
1 polymer ?
#
loop_
_entity_poly.entity_id
_entity_poly.type
_entity_poly.pdbx_seq_one_letter_code
_entity_poly.pdbx_strand_id
1 'polypeptide(L)' 'MSLHPSGVSPRPPFRLPVLLRSCHLEPALAVTVFVTALAVAGGRGAAGATLVAGAVLVGQLSVGWCNDAAD' A
#
# COMPACT_ATOMS: atom_id res chain seq x y z
N MET A 1 -5.44 -38.05 25.09
CA MET A 1 -4.11 -37.60 24.65
C MET A 1 -4.17 -37.36 23.14
N SER A 2 -4.82 -36.27 22.71
CA SER A 2 -4.96 -35.93 21.29
C SER A 2 -3.80 -35.03 20.88
N LEU A 3 -2.93 -35.53 20.02
CA LEU A 3 -1.96 -34.74 19.29
C LEU A 3 -2.74 -33.88 18.31
N HIS A 4 -2.93 -32.59 18.61
CA HIS A 4 -3.36 -31.63 17.61
C HIS A 4 -2.16 -31.39 16.69
N PRO A 5 -2.17 -31.82 15.41
CA PRO A 5 -1.13 -31.42 14.51
C PRO A 5 -1.32 -29.92 14.30
N SER A 6 -0.44 -29.12 14.89
CA SER A 6 -0.27 -27.71 14.51
C SER A 6 0.16 -27.71 13.05
N GLY A 7 -0.80 -27.71 12.14
CA GLY A 7 -0.55 -27.54 10.73
C GLY A 7 0.20 -26.23 10.55
N VAL A 8 1.48 -26.32 10.21
CA VAL A 8 2.27 -25.17 9.79
C VAL A 8 1.58 -24.67 8.53
N SER A 9 0.71 -23.67 8.70
CA SER A 9 0.04 -23.03 7.56
C SER A 9 1.13 -22.45 6.68
N PRO A 10 1.28 -22.90 5.41
CA PRO A 10 2.28 -22.34 4.54
C PRO A 10 1.98 -20.85 4.37
N ARG A 11 2.93 -19.99 4.78
CA ARG A 11 2.84 -18.55 4.53
C ARG A 11 2.61 -18.38 3.02
N PRO A 12 1.47 -17.81 2.58
CA PRO A 12 1.26 -17.62 1.16
C PRO A 12 2.36 -16.71 0.62
N PRO A 13 2.86 -16.94 -0.61
CA PRO A 13 3.83 -16.06 -1.22
C PRO A 13 3.26 -14.64 -1.25
N PHE A 14 4.06 -13.65 -0.88
CA PHE A 14 3.73 -12.22 -0.83
C PHE A 14 2.85 -11.82 -2.01
N ARG A 15 1.53 -11.80 -1.82
CA ARG A 15 0.60 -11.28 -2.82
C ARG A 15 0.51 -9.78 -2.60
N LEU A 16 1.55 -9.05 -3.03
CA LEU A 16 1.56 -7.60 -3.12
C LEU A 16 0.20 -7.02 -3.57
N PRO A 17 -0.44 -7.53 -4.64
CA PRO A 17 -1.76 -7.03 -5.05
C PRO A 17 -2.91 -7.37 -4.09
N VAL A 18 -2.81 -8.41 -3.27
CA VAL A 18 -3.81 -8.74 -2.23
C VAL A 18 -3.62 -7.85 -1.00
N LEU A 19 -2.39 -7.64 -0.55
CA LEU A 19 -2.05 -6.67 0.51
C LEU A 19 -2.48 -5.25 0.14
N LEU A 20 -2.25 -4.87 -1.12
CA LEU A 20 -2.72 -3.61 -1.68
C LEU A 20 -4.26 -3.51 -1.60
N ARG A 21 -4.98 -4.58 -1.95
CA ARG A 21 -6.45 -4.59 -2.00
C ARG A 21 -7.11 -4.51 -0.61
N SER A 22 -6.46 -5.01 0.43
CA SER A 22 -6.95 -4.93 1.81
C SER A 22 -6.98 -3.49 2.34
N CYS A 23 -6.05 -2.63 1.93
CA CYS A 23 -5.89 -1.28 2.49
C CYS A 23 -6.96 -0.23 2.06
N HIS A 24 -8.09 -0.62 1.46
CA HIS A 24 -8.95 0.31 0.71
C HIS A 24 -8.11 1.14 -0.28
N LEU A 25 -7.77 0.56 -1.43
CA LEU A 25 -6.92 1.22 -2.42
C LEU A 25 -7.55 2.45 -3.07
N GLU A 26 -8.87 2.59 -3.04
CA GLU A 26 -9.57 3.66 -3.76
C GLU A 26 -9.13 5.06 -3.29
N PRO A 27 -9.14 5.39 -1.97
CA PRO A 27 -8.59 6.65 -1.49
C PRO A 27 -7.09 6.78 -1.74
N ALA A 28 -6.31 5.72 -1.52
CA ALA A 28 -4.86 5.74 -1.71
C ALA A 28 -4.47 6.09 -3.16
N LEU A 29 -5.20 5.52 -4.13
CA LEU A 29 -4.96 5.72 -5.55
C LEU A 29 -5.42 7.12 -5.99
N ALA A 30 -6.55 7.61 -5.48
CA ALA A 30 -7.02 8.98 -5.69
C ALA A 30 -6.01 10.02 -5.18
N VAL A 31 -5.51 9.86 -3.94
CA VAL A 31 -4.52 10.77 -3.35
C VAL A 31 -3.21 10.71 -4.11
N THR A 32 -2.72 9.52 -4.46
CA THR A 32 -1.46 9.36 -5.21
C THR A 32 -1.54 10.04 -6.58
N VAL A 33 -2.62 9.82 -7.34
CA VAL A 33 -2.82 10.46 -8.65
C VAL A 33 -2.92 11.97 -8.51
N PHE A 34 -3.69 12.48 -7.54
CA PHE A 34 -3.88 13.91 -7.33
C PHE A 34 -2.57 14.62 -6.99
N VAL A 35 -1.78 14.07 -6.06
CA VAL A 35 -0.51 14.67 -5.64
C VAL A 35 0.55 14.55 -6.76
N THR A 36 0.52 13.47 -7.54
CA THR A 36 1.39 13.33 -8.73
C THR A 36 1.06 14.40 -9.78
N ALA A 37 -0.22 14.64 -10.05
CA ALA A 37 -0.65 15.69 -10.98
C ALA A 37 -0.23 17.08 -10.49
N LEU A 38 -0.35 17.37 -9.20
CA LEU A 38 0.15 18.60 -8.58
C LEU A 38 1.67 18.75 -8.74
N ALA A 39 2.44 17.69 -8.55
CA ALA A 39 3.90 17.72 -8.70
C ALA A 39 4.32 18.01 -10.16
N VAL A 40 3.58 17.46 -11.13
CA VAL A 40 3.78 17.75 -12.55
C VAL A 40 3.42 19.21 -12.86
N ALA A 41 2.25 19.68 -12.41
CA ALA A 41 1.80 21.06 -12.62
C ALA A 41 2.74 22.09 -11.95
N GLY A 42 3.34 21.74 -10.82
CA GLY A 42 4.34 22.56 -10.12
C GLY A 42 5.75 22.53 -10.74
N GLY A 43 5.94 21.87 -11.89
CA GLY A 43 7.20 21.91 -12.62
C GLY A 43 8.33 21.06 -12.01
N ARG A 44 8.02 20.07 -11.16
CA ARG A 44 9.04 19.22 -10.50
C ARG A 44 9.81 18.30 -11.47
N GLY A 45 9.41 18.27 -12.74
CA GLY A 45 9.93 17.34 -13.76
C GLY A 45 9.51 15.89 -13.49
N ALA A 46 9.78 15.00 -14.44
CA ALA A 46 9.38 13.60 -14.33
C ALA A 46 9.97 12.92 -13.08
N ALA A 47 11.27 13.08 -12.82
CA ALA A 47 11.92 12.49 -11.65
C ALA A 47 11.32 12.96 -10.32
N GLY A 48 11.02 14.26 -10.20
CA GLY A 48 10.41 14.83 -9.01
C GLY A 48 8.98 14.33 -8.79
N ALA A 49 8.19 14.24 -9.86
CA ALA A 49 6.83 13.69 -9.79
C ALA A 49 6.84 12.21 -9.38
N THR A 50 7.78 11.40 -9.89
CA THR A 50 7.90 9.98 -9.51
C THR A 50 8.29 9.80 -8.05
N LEU A 51 9.20 10.63 -7.53
CA LEU A 51 9.56 10.60 -6.10
C LEU A 51 8.39 10.97 -5.20
N VAL A 52 7.61 11.99 -5.60
CA VAL A 52 6.40 12.39 -4.87
C VAL A 52 5.35 11.29 -4.89
N ALA A 53 5.08 10.68 -6.05
CA ALA A 53 4.17 9.56 -6.19
C ALA A 53 4.57 8.39 -5.29
N GLY A 54 5.86 8.02 -5.30
CA GLY A 54 6.40 6.96 -4.45
C GLY A 54 6.27 7.26 -2.96
N ALA A 55 6.58 8.49 -2.54
CA ALA A 55 6.46 8.91 -1.15
C ALA A 55 5.00 8.84 -0.65
N VAL A 56 4.05 9.32 -1.47
CA VAL A 56 2.62 9.28 -1.14
C VAL A 56 2.13 7.84 -1.08
N LEU A 57 2.48 7.01 -2.06
CA LEU A 57 2.08 5.60 -2.10
C LEU A 57 2.56 4.84 -0.86
N VAL A 58 3.84 5.00 -0.49
CA VAL A 58 4.39 4.37 0.73
C VAL A 58 3.67 4.85 1.99
N GLY A 59 3.36 6.15 2.09
CA GLY A 59 2.59 6.70 3.20
C GLY A 59 1.19 6.10 3.30
N GLN A 60 0.47 5.98 2.18
CA GLN A 60 -0.87 5.38 2.14
C GLN A 60 -0.85 3.90 2.50
N LEU A 61 0.17 3.15 2.10
CA LEU A 61 0.34 1.74 2.48
C LEU A 61 0.59 1.59 3.98
N SER A 62 1.40 2.47 4.56
CA SER A 62 1.66 2.49 6.01
C SER A 62 0.38 2.73 6.81
N VAL A 63 -0.40 3.74 6.42
CA VAL A 63 -1.69 4.06 7.06
C VAL A 63 -2.69 2.93 6.88
N GLY A 64 -2.82 2.39 5.67
CA GLY A 64 -3.73 1.29 5.37
C GLY A 64 -3.44 0.04 6.20
N TRP A 65 -2.18 -0.37 6.33
CA TRP A 65 -1.79 -1.49 7.19
C TRP A 65 -1.99 -1.23 8.67
N CYS A 66 -1.72 0.00 9.15
CA CYS A 66 -2.00 0.35 10.54
C CYS A 66 -3.49 0.27 10.86
N ASN A 67 -4.36 0.68 9.93
CA ASN A 67 -5.81 0.60 10.11
C ASN A 67 -6.29 -0.87 10.11
N ASP A 68 -5.83 -1.67 9.16
CA ASP A 68 -6.18 -3.10 9.01
C ASP A 68 -5.70 -3.97 10.20
N ALA A 69 -4.67 -3.52 10.91
CA ALA A 69 -4.17 -4.17 12.12
C ALA A 69 -4.92 -3.75 13.41
N ALA A 70 -5.63 -2.63 13.37
CA ALA A 70 -6.39 -2.09 14.50
C ALA A 70 -7.87 -2.50 14.48
N ASP A 71 -8.42 -2.73 13.29
CA ASP A 71 -9.74 -3.34 13.07
C ASP A 71 -9.76 -4.86 13.38
#